data_AF-A0A7S1TAS5-F1
#
_entry.id   AF-A0A7S1TAS5-F1
#
_cell.length_a   1.000
_cell.length_b   1.000
_cell.length_c   1.000
_cell.angle_alpha   90.00
_cell.angle_beta   90.00
_cell.angle_gamma   90.00
#
_symmetry.space_group_name_H-M   'P 1'
#
loop_
_entity.id
_entity.type
_entity.pdbx_description
1 polymer ?
#
loop_
_entity_poly.entity_id
_entity_poly.type
_entity_poly.pdbx_seq_one_letter_code
_entity_poly.pdbx_strand_id
1 'polypeptide(L)'
;MPSSAPSQTSVESASGFASWPLAVSILLVTNLVIYCVNRNSWPARFLAKLFGNSCLKGCNGGTFHATRTVTGQRTLPYPQQFWAFDVICPSDVVCSALVPVPVLLVWRLGVLAHFGATILVDALDDGINSNFMVFFTHWTLVAMGVQGLVSTTVTAIHVRRKQSEITWNFGLKLMLVLEQTVPTSALFLTLFYWAALYDPETEDVSGSNLMKHGINVVVMLCSFFLSNIPFISYHIQFTVLFLTAYCVFMWIYAEATGVWTYSVLDYSESTSLLYYVLVPILLVICFYIWFLLGMLRDVVSYKCCKRDAFVRMPFHDSAVAGAITSSSAAHTGPQDDKTTTDEEAQ
;
A
#
# COMPACT_ATOMS: atom_id res chain seq x y z
N MET A 1 20.73 34.07 -50.55
CA MET A 1 21.84 33.11 -50.32
C MET A 1 21.46 32.25 -49.12
N PRO A 2 21.37 30.92 -49.26
CA PRO A 2 21.02 30.05 -48.13
C PRO A 2 22.24 29.90 -47.22
N SER A 3 22.09 30.34 -45.97
CA SER A 3 23.03 30.13 -44.88
C SER A 3 23.09 28.64 -44.56
N SER A 4 24.16 27.97 -44.96
CA SER A 4 24.46 26.58 -44.62
C SER A 4 24.58 26.42 -43.11
N ALA A 5 23.61 25.74 -42.50
CA ALA A 5 23.69 25.32 -41.11
C ALA A 5 24.90 24.40 -40.91
N PRO A 6 25.70 24.59 -39.85
CA PRO A 6 26.84 23.73 -39.58
C PRO A 6 26.34 22.32 -39.26
N SER A 7 26.84 21.34 -40.01
CA SER A 7 26.70 19.92 -39.72
C SER A 7 27.34 19.64 -38.36
N GLN A 8 26.52 19.48 -37.33
CA GLN A 8 26.97 18.95 -36.04
C GLN A 8 27.44 17.52 -36.26
N THR A 9 28.74 17.35 -36.34
CA THR A 9 29.42 16.06 -36.31
C THR A 9 29.14 15.41 -34.97
N SER A 10 28.43 14.28 -35.04
CA SER A 10 28.15 13.32 -34.00
C SER A 10 29.43 12.83 -33.33
N VAL A 11 29.88 13.54 -32.30
CA VAL A 11 30.73 12.93 -31.27
C VAL A 11 29.77 12.10 -30.41
N GLU A 12 29.46 10.90 -30.88
CA GLU A 12 28.72 9.89 -30.14
C GLU A 12 29.49 9.60 -28.85
N SER A 13 29.03 10.18 -27.75
CA SER A 13 29.50 9.91 -26.41
C SER A 13 29.11 8.47 -26.03
N ALA A 14 30.00 7.53 -26.33
CA ALA A 14 29.92 6.13 -25.91
C ALA A 14 29.80 5.91 -24.38
N SER A 15 29.76 6.98 -23.58
CA SER A 15 29.51 6.98 -22.14
C SER A 15 28.04 6.83 -21.74
N GLY A 16 27.08 7.08 -22.64
CA GLY A 16 25.64 7.06 -22.31
C GLY A 16 25.08 5.66 -21.99
N PHE A 17 25.64 4.59 -22.59
CA PHE A 17 25.13 3.23 -22.39
C PHE A 17 25.41 2.63 -21.00
N ALA A 18 26.29 3.23 -20.20
CA ALA A 18 26.75 2.65 -18.94
C ALA A 18 25.87 2.96 -17.72
N SER A 19 25.00 3.97 -17.77
CA SER A 19 24.26 4.46 -16.59
C SER A 19 22.87 3.83 -16.43
N TRP A 20 22.18 3.43 -17.50
CA TRP A 20 20.86 2.80 -17.40
C TRP A 20 20.85 1.48 -16.59
N PRO A 21 21.84 0.57 -16.69
CA PRO A 21 21.85 -0.66 -15.90
C PRO A 21 21.98 -0.36 -14.41
N LEU A 22 22.66 0.74 -14.06
CA LEU A 22 22.82 1.18 -12.68
C LEU A 22 21.50 1.73 -12.13
N ALA A 23 20.78 2.57 -12.88
CA ALA A 23 19.46 3.07 -12.49
C ALA A 23 18.46 1.92 -12.26
N VAL A 24 18.41 0.94 -13.18
CA VAL A 24 17.62 -0.29 -13.02
C VAL A 24 18.03 -1.07 -11.78
N SER A 25 19.34 -1.25 -11.57
CA SER A 25 19.87 -1.98 -10.42
C SER A 25 19.47 -1.32 -9.10
N ILE A 26 19.49 0.02 -9.01
CA ILE A 26 19.08 0.75 -7.80
C ILE A 26 17.62 0.46 -7.45
N LEU A 27 16.70 0.50 -8.42
CA LEU A 27 15.28 0.21 -8.15
C LEU A 27 15.04 -1.26 -7.80
N LEU A 28 15.71 -2.19 -8.49
CA LEU A 28 15.62 -3.62 -8.19
C LEU A 28 16.17 -3.95 -6.80
N VAL A 29 17.34 -3.40 -6.45
CA VAL A 29 17.93 -3.55 -5.12
C VAL A 29 17.02 -2.95 -4.06
N THR A 30 16.41 -1.79 -4.30
CA THR A 30 15.46 -1.18 -3.35
C THR A 30 14.27 -2.09 -3.10
N ASN A 31 13.64 -2.65 -4.15
CA ASN A 31 12.55 -3.61 -4.01
C ASN A 31 13.01 -4.89 -3.30
N LEU A 32 14.20 -5.39 -3.61
CA LEU A 32 14.76 -6.59 -2.98
C LEU A 32 15.04 -6.35 -1.49
N VAL A 33 15.58 -5.20 -1.11
CA VAL A 33 15.81 -4.83 0.29
C VAL A 33 14.48 -4.80 1.05
N ILE A 34 13.47 -4.14 0.52
CA ILE A 34 12.13 -4.08 1.14
C ILE A 34 11.54 -5.49 1.27
N TYR A 35 11.66 -6.32 0.22
CA TYR A 35 11.23 -7.71 0.24
C TYR A 35 11.96 -8.51 1.32
N CYS A 36 13.28 -8.38 1.42
CA CYS A 36 14.12 -9.11 2.38
C CYS A 36 13.87 -8.68 3.84
N VAL A 37 13.54 -7.41 4.08
CA VAL A 37 13.18 -6.89 5.41
C VAL A 37 11.86 -7.48 5.92
N ASN A 38 10.98 -7.93 5.01
CA ASN A 38 9.78 -8.65 5.39
C ASN A 38 10.15 -10.02 6.00
N ARG A 39 9.82 -10.24 7.27
CA ARG A 39 10.11 -11.50 7.99
C ARG A 39 9.45 -12.73 7.37
N ASN A 40 8.33 -12.53 6.67
CA ASN A 40 7.63 -13.58 5.95
C ASN A 40 8.19 -13.84 4.55
N SER A 41 9.24 -13.13 4.14
CA SER A 41 9.96 -13.37 2.89
C SER A 41 10.70 -14.70 2.89
N TRP A 42 10.99 -15.22 1.69
CA TRP A 42 11.75 -16.45 1.54
C TRP A 42 13.18 -16.33 2.13
N PRO A 43 13.95 -15.24 1.91
CA PRO A 43 15.27 -15.06 2.51
C PRO A 43 15.23 -15.06 4.03
N ALA A 44 14.28 -14.33 4.64
CA ALA A 44 14.15 -14.29 6.10
C ALA A 44 13.84 -15.68 6.69
N ARG A 45 12.94 -16.44 6.04
CA ARG A 45 12.61 -17.82 6.44
C ARG A 45 13.78 -18.79 6.23
N PHE A 46 14.57 -18.61 5.18
CA PHE A 46 15.76 -19.41 4.91
C PHE A 46 16.84 -19.17 5.95
N LEU A 47 17.13 -17.90 6.27
CA LEU A 47 18.08 -17.52 7.33
C LEU A 47 17.63 -18.01 8.71
N ALA A 48 16.32 -17.98 8.99
CA ALA A 48 15.74 -18.55 10.21
C ALA A 48 16.05 -20.05 10.37
N LYS A 49 15.98 -20.80 9.25
CA LYS A 49 16.29 -22.23 9.22
C LYS A 49 17.77 -22.50 9.38
N LEU A 50 18.64 -21.70 8.75
CA LEU A 50 20.09 -21.89 8.80
C LEU A 50 20.70 -21.57 10.17
N PHE A 51 20.31 -20.45 10.77
CA PHE A 51 20.96 -19.93 12.00
C PHE A 51 20.16 -20.25 13.28
N GLY A 52 19.07 -21.01 13.15
CA GLY A 52 18.14 -21.28 14.23
C GLY A 52 17.30 -20.06 14.61
N ASN A 53 16.09 -20.32 15.12
CA ASN A 53 15.14 -19.27 15.50
C ASN A 53 15.67 -18.31 16.59
N SER A 54 16.71 -18.70 17.34
CA SER A 54 17.30 -17.90 18.42
C SER A 54 17.98 -16.63 17.92
N CYS A 55 18.60 -16.65 16.73
CA CYS A 55 19.28 -15.48 16.17
C CYS A 55 18.27 -14.39 15.75
N LEU A 56 17.09 -14.80 15.27
CA LEU A 56 15.99 -13.89 14.92
C LEU A 56 15.15 -13.46 16.14
N LYS A 57 15.22 -14.18 17.27
CA LYS A 57 14.55 -13.79 18.51
C LYS A 57 15.20 -12.58 19.18
N GLY A 58 16.48 -12.31 18.95
CA GLY A 58 17.14 -11.08 19.41
C GLY A 58 16.57 -9.81 18.77
N CYS A 59 16.03 -9.94 17.55
CA CYS A 59 15.34 -8.87 16.83
C CYS A 59 13.82 -8.85 17.09
N ASN A 60 13.33 -9.51 18.15
CA ASN A 60 11.89 -9.64 18.47
C ASN A 60 11.15 -8.30 18.70
N GLY A 61 11.87 -7.17 18.82
CA GLY A 61 11.27 -5.84 18.98
C GLY A 61 11.02 -5.07 17.67
N GLY A 62 11.43 -5.58 16.51
CA GLY A 62 11.47 -4.80 15.27
C GLY A 62 10.31 -5.04 14.32
N THR A 63 9.66 -3.94 13.94
CA THR A 63 9.08 -3.61 12.62
C THR A 63 7.73 -4.17 12.18
N PHE A 64 7.07 -5.07 12.92
CA PHE A 64 5.64 -5.29 12.69
C PHE A 64 4.83 -4.25 13.46
N HIS A 65 4.32 -3.27 12.73
CA HIS A 65 3.36 -2.32 13.27
C HIS A 65 2.19 -2.19 12.28
N ALA A 66 0.99 -2.51 12.76
CA ALA A 66 -0.26 -2.15 12.13
C ALA A 66 -0.91 -1.08 13.02
N THR A 67 -1.46 -0.02 12.43
CA THR A 67 -1.99 1.10 13.22
C THR A 67 -3.22 0.70 14.05
N ARG A 68 -4.04 -0.23 13.52
CA ARG A 68 -5.18 -0.83 14.21
C ARG A 68 -5.01 -2.35 14.28
N THR A 69 -5.15 -2.88 15.49
CA THR A 69 -5.07 -4.31 15.77
C THR A 69 -6.47 -4.87 16.04
N VAL A 70 -6.68 -6.13 15.65
CA VAL A 70 -7.94 -6.83 15.94
C VAL A 70 -8.10 -6.92 17.47
N THR A 71 -9.13 -6.25 17.97
CA THR A 71 -9.75 -6.51 19.28
C THR A 71 -8.85 -6.43 20.51
N GLY A 72 -8.33 -5.25 20.87
CA GLY A 72 -7.91 -4.94 22.26
C GLY A 72 -6.84 -5.85 22.90
N GLN A 73 -6.27 -6.81 22.17
CA GLN A 73 -5.19 -7.65 22.63
C GLN A 73 -3.91 -6.82 22.60
N ARG A 74 -3.23 -6.75 23.76
CA ARG A 74 -1.96 -6.03 23.91
C ARG A 74 -0.83 -6.60 23.04
N THR A 75 -0.97 -7.83 22.57
CA THR A 75 0.01 -8.51 21.70
C THR A 75 -0.73 -9.17 20.55
N LEU A 76 -0.51 -8.68 19.33
CA LEU A 76 -1.00 -9.36 18.13
C LEU A 76 -0.24 -10.68 17.92
N PRO A 77 -0.91 -11.75 17.45
CA PRO A 77 -0.19 -12.85 16.84
C PRO A 77 0.64 -12.32 15.67
N TYR A 78 1.87 -12.82 15.53
CA TYR A 78 2.71 -12.49 14.40
C TYR A 78 2.02 -12.84 13.08
N PRO A 79 2.11 -11.99 12.03
CA PRO A 79 1.50 -12.30 10.74
C PRO A 79 2.13 -13.55 10.16
N GLN A 80 1.30 -14.50 9.74
CA GLN A 80 1.70 -15.74 9.09
C GLN A 80 1.82 -15.56 7.57
N GLN A 81 1.09 -14.59 7.01
CA GLN A 81 1.09 -14.30 5.58
C GLN A 81 2.11 -13.22 5.22
N PHE A 82 2.66 -13.30 4.00
CA PHE A 82 3.60 -12.30 3.49
C PHE A 82 3.01 -10.88 3.46
N TRP A 83 1.71 -10.76 3.21
CA TRP A 83 1.02 -9.47 3.16
C TRP A 83 0.28 -9.12 4.46
N ALA A 84 0.41 -9.94 5.51
CA ALA A 84 -0.20 -9.68 6.81
C ALA A 84 -1.72 -9.40 6.77
N PHE A 85 -2.47 -9.97 5.81
CA PHE A 85 -3.94 -9.83 5.78
C PHE A 85 -4.60 -10.55 6.96
N ASP A 86 -3.93 -11.56 7.51
CA ASP A 86 -4.39 -12.41 8.61
C ASP A 86 -4.44 -11.72 9.98
N VAL A 87 -3.77 -10.57 10.12
CA VAL A 87 -3.71 -9.80 11.38
C VAL A 87 -4.61 -8.57 11.37
N ILE A 88 -5.48 -8.44 10.38
CA ILE A 88 -6.37 -7.30 10.17
C ILE A 88 -7.81 -7.80 10.17
N CYS A 89 -8.71 -7.04 10.82
CA CYS A 89 -10.13 -7.30 10.73
C CYS A 89 -10.66 -6.78 9.38
N PRO A 90 -11.27 -7.62 8.52
CA PRO A 90 -11.86 -7.19 7.25
C PRO A 90 -12.86 -6.04 7.40
N SER A 91 -13.54 -5.96 8.55
CA SER A 91 -14.52 -4.91 8.83
C SER A 91 -13.90 -3.52 8.94
N ASP A 92 -12.64 -3.41 9.36
CA ASP A 92 -11.95 -2.11 9.45
C ASP A 92 -11.77 -1.46 8.08
N VAL A 93 -11.75 -2.24 7.00
CA VAL A 93 -11.58 -1.74 5.63
C VAL A 93 -12.80 -0.96 5.14
N VAL A 94 -14.00 -1.36 5.57
CA VAL A 94 -15.28 -0.79 5.12
C VAL A 94 -15.96 0.10 6.14
N CYS A 95 -15.46 0.13 7.38
CA CYS A 95 -16.04 0.91 8.47
C CYS A 95 -15.31 2.23 8.71
N SER A 96 -15.96 3.09 9.49
CA SER A 96 -15.41 4.34 10.02
C SER A 96 -15.64 4.42 11.52
N ALA A 97 -14.74 5.07 12.25
CA ALA A 97 -14.95 5.41 13.66
C ALA A 97 -15.69 6.75 13.83
N LEU A 98 -15.67 7.60 12.79
CA LEU A 98 -16.19 8.96 12.85
C LEU A 98 -17.60 9.07 12.30
N VAL A 99 -17.93 8.31 11.25
CA VAL A 99 -19.21 8.41 10.54
C VAL A 99 -19.87 7.04 10.31
N PRO A 100 -21.20 6.98 10.17
CA PRO A 100 -21.87 5.74 9.74
C PRO A 100 -21.42 5.28 8.35
N VAL A 101 -21.44 3.97 8.09
CA VAL A 101 -21.03 3.38 6.80
C VAL A 101 -21.76 4.00 5.59
N PRO A 102 -23.08 4.31 5.63
CA PRO A 102 -23.72 4.99 4.50
C PRO A 102 -23.16 6.38 4.20
N VAL A 103 -22.73 7.13 5.22
CA VAL A 103 -22.08 8.44 5.03
C VAL A 103 -20.69 8.26 4.42
N LEU A 104 -19.93 7.25 4.88
CA LEU A 104 -18.65 6.88 4.27
C LEU A 104 -18.81 6.47 2.80
N LEU A 105 -19.89 5.77 2.45
CA LEU A 105 -20.20 5.43 1.06
C LEU A 105 -20.45 6.67 0.20
N VAL A 106 -21.20 7.66 0.70
CA VAL A 106 -21.41 8.94 -0.01
C VAL A 106 -20.08 9.67 -0.23
N TRP A 107 -19.21 9.71 0.80
CA TRP A 107 -17.87 10.26 0.65
C TRP A 107 -17.07 9.56 -0.45
N ARG A 108 -17.03 8.22 -0.44
CA ARG A 108 -16.32 7.42 -1.45
C ARG A 108 -16.85 7.63 -2.86
N LEU A 109 -18.18 7.78 -3.01
CA LEU A 109 -18.79 8.14 -4.29
C LEU A 109 -18.37 9.55 -4.74
N GLY A 110 -18.28 10.50 -3.80
CA GLY A 110 -17.75 11.84 -4.07
C GLY A 110 -16.29 11.83 -4.53
N VAL A 111 -15.44 11.02 -3.88
CA VAL A 111 -14.04 10.79 -4.29
C VAL A 111 -13.97 10.21 -5.71
N LEU A 112 -14.77 9.19 -6.02
CA LEU A 112 -14.85 8.61 -7.37
C LEU A 112 -15.28 9.67 -8.40
N ALA A 113 -16.33 10.44 -8.11
CA ALA A 113 -16.81 11.48 -8.99
C ALA A 113 -15.77 12.59 -9.21
N HIS A 114 -15.07 13.01 -8.15
CA HIS A 114 -14.01 14.02 -8.21
C HIS A 114 -12.85 13.59 -9.12
N PHE A 115 -12.31 12.38 -8.93
CA PHE A 115 -11.21 11.90 -9.76
C PHE A 115 -11.65 11.52 -11.17
N GLY A 116 -12.87 11.00 -11.34
CA GLY A 116 -13.45 10.78 -12.66
C GLY A 116 -13.62 12.09 -13.44
N ALA A 117 -14.10 13.16 -12.79
CA ALA A 117 -14.22 14.48 -13.39
C ALA A 117 -12.84 15.09 -13.70
N THR A 118 -11.87 14.95 -12.80
CA THR A 118 -10.51 15.46 -13.02
C THR A 118 -9.86 14.80 -14.24
N ILE A 119 -9.94 13.47 -14.35
CA ILE A 119 -9.43 12.73 -15.52
C ILE A 119 -10.17 13.15 -16.79
N LEU A 120 -11.49 13.33 -16.73
CA LEU A 120 -12.28 13.74 -17.88
C LEU A 120 -11.93 15.15 -18.36
N VAL A 121 -11.81 16.11 -17.45
CA VAL A 121 -11.40 17.49 -17.79
C VAL A 121 -10.01 17.49 -18.41
N ASP A 122 -9.07 16.79 -17.79
CA ASP A 122 -7.70 16.67 -18.29
C ASP A 122 -7.64 16.06 -19.70
N ALA A 123 -8.44 15.00 -19.92
CA ALA A 123 -8.61 14.36 -21.22
C ALA A 123 -9.27 15.25 -22.28
N LEU A 124 -10.12 16.21 -21.88
CA LEU A 124 -10.79 17.14 -22.78
C LEU A 124 -9.92 18.36 -23.11
N ASP A 125 -9.15 18.86 -22.14
CA ASP A 125 -8.31 20.05 -22.29
C ASP A 125 -7.06 19.73 -23.14
N ASP A 126 -6.33 18.66 -22.80
CA ASP A 126 -5.07 18.28 -23.48
C ASP A 126 -5.28 17.25 -24.61
N GLY A 127 -6.52 16.77 -24.75
CA GLY A 127 -6.88 15.60 -25.55
C GLY A 127 -6.35 14.30 -24.92
N ILE A 128 -7.06 13.19 -25.14
CA ILE A 128 -6.48 11.85 -24.90
C ILE A 128 -5.43 11.58 -25.98
N ASN A 129 -4.28 12.23 -25.85
CA ASN A 129 -3.13 12.00 -26.69
C ASN A 129 -2.31 10.82 -26.12
N SER A 130 -1.41 10.29 -26.95
CA SER A 130 -0.52 9.19 -26.56
C SER A 130 0.37 9.52 -25.35
N ASN A 131 0.47 10.79 -24.97
CA ASN A 131 1.34 11.27 -23.90
C ASN A 131 0.62 11.37 -22.54
N PHE A 132 -0.69 11.10 -22.46
CA PHE A 132 -1.40 11.12 -21.18
C PHE A 132 -0.73 10.21 -20.14
N MET A 133 -0.46 8.94 -20.45
CA MET A 133 0.16 8.03 -19.48
C MET A 133 1.66 8.28 -19.24
N VAL A 134 2.26 9.29 -19.87
CA VAL A 134 3.70 9.57 -19.76
C VAL A 134 4.03 10.20 -18.40
N PHE A 135 3.11 10.94 -17.80
CA PHE A 135 3.32 11.60 -16.51
C PHE A 135 2.90 10.74 -15.31
N PHE A 136 3.72 10.73 -14.27
CA PHE A 136 3.41 10.07 -12.99
C PHE A 136 2.13 10.61 -12.33
N THR A 137 1.86 11.91 -12.54
CA THR A 137 0.61 12.57 -12.14
C THR A 137 -0.60 11.82 -12.67
N HIS A 138 -0.61 11.48 -13.96
CA HIS A 138 -1.74 10.81 -14.60
C HIS A 138 -1.87 9.35 -14.14
N TRP A 139 -0.75 8.63 -13.94
CA TRP A 139 -0.77 7.30 -13.29
C TRP A 139 -1.42 7.36 -11.90
N THR A 140 -1.06 8.37 -11.11
CA THR A 140 -1.59 8.56 -9.75
C THR A 140 -3.08 8.94 -9.78
N LEU A 141 -3.50 9.83 -10.68
CA LEU A 141 -4.92 10.19 -10.88
C LEU A 141 -5.76 8.98 -11.29
N VAL A 142 -5.29 8.17 -12.24
CA VAL A 142 -5.97 6.93 -12.65
C VAL A 142 -6.05 5.95 -11.48
N ALA A 143 -4.97 5.80 -10.70
CA ALA A 143 -4.98 4.96 -9.51
C ALA A 143 -5.97 5.45 -8.44
N MET A 144 -6.12 6.78 -8.26
CA MET A 144 -7.15 7.38 -7.40
C MET A 144 -8.57 7.12 -7.91
N GLY A 145 -8.80 7.20 -9.21
CA GLY A 145 -10.08 6.82 -9.82
C GLY A 145 -10.42 5.35 -9.57
N VAL A 146 -9.46 4.44 -9.77
CA VAL A 146 -9.61 3.00 -9.49
C VAL A 146 -9.85 2.74 -8.00
N GLN A 147 -9.09 3.39 -7.11
CA GLN A 147 -9.31 3.33 -5.66
C GLN A 147 -10.72 3.77 -5.29
N GLY A 148 -11.19 4.90 -5.82
CA GLY A 148 -12.54 5.42 -5.59
C GLY A 148 -13.62 4.43 -6.05
N LEU A 149 -13.43 3.81 -7.22
CA LEU A 149 -14.35 2.81 -7.77
C LEU A 149 -14.42 1.55 -6.91
N VAL A 150 -13.25 0.98 -6.58
CA VAL A 150 -13.15 -0.23 -5.74
C VAL A 150 -13.75 0.05 -4.36
N SER A 151 -13.38 1.16 -3.74
CA SER A 151 -13.84 1.53 -2.40
C SER A 151 -15.35 1.76 -2.35
N THR A 152 -15.91 2.45 -3.34
CA THR A 152 -17.36 2.66 -3.46
C THR A 152 -18.09 1.33 -3.63
N THR A 153 -17.60 0.47 -4.53
CA THR A 153 -18.23 -0.81 -4.83
C THR A 153 -18.24 -1.74 -3.62
N VAL A 154 -17.09 -1.92 -2.97
CA VAL A 154 -16.96 -2.80 -1.80
C VAL A 154 -17.80 -2.29 -0.62
N THR A 155 -17.83 -0.98 -0.40
CA THR A 155 -18.65 -0.37 0.67
C THR A 155 -20.14 -0.51 0.36
N ALA A 156 -20.56 -0.29 -0.89
CA ALA A 156 -21.96 -0.45 -1.30
C ALA A 156 -22.45 -1.89 -1.12
N ILE A 157 -21.62 -2.88 -1.49
CA ILE A 157 -21.90 -4.30 -1.25
C ILE A 157 -22.07 -4.57 0.25
N HIS A 158 -21.18 -4.00 1.09
CA HIS A 158 -21.28 -4.16 2.54
C HIS A 158 -22.58 -3.58 3.11
N VAL A 159 -22.96 -2.35 2.70
CA VAL A 159 -24.24 -1.73 3.10
C VAL A 159 -25.44 -2.59 2.68
N ARG A 160 -25.42 -3.15 1.47
CA ARG A 160 -26.52 -4.00 0.97
C ARG A 160 -26.65 -5.33 1.70
N ARG A 161 -25.54 -5.93 2.14
CA ARG A 161 -25.51 -7.25 2.80
C ARG A 161 -25.90 -7.24 4.29
N LYS A 162 -26.35 -6.10 4.84
CA LYS A 162 -26.84 -5.97 6.23
C LYS A 162 -25.93 -6.64 7.28
N GLN A 163 -24.63 -6.33 7.23
CA GLN A 163 -23.66 -6.73 8.26
C GLN A 163 -23.52 -8.25 8.50
N SER A 164 -23.68 -9.10 7.48
CA SER A 164 -23.20 -10.49 7.55
C SER A 164 -21.70 -10.52 7.88
N GLU A 165 -21.21 -11.59 8.50
CA GLU A 165 -19.79 -11.79 8.78
C GLU A 165 -18.92 -11.44 7.55
N ILE A 166 -18.03 -10.47 7.72
CA ILE A 166 -17.18 -9.98 6.63
C ILE A 166 -15.95 -10.87 6.57
N THR A 167 -15.84 -11.66 5.54
CA THR A 167 -14.67 -12.47 5.24
C THR A 167 -13.79 -11.81 4.18
N TRP A 168 -12.49 -12.10 4.21
CA TRP A 168 -11.57 -11.61 3.19
C TRP A 168 -11.95 -12.12 1.81
N ASN A 169 -12.10 -11.19 0.87
CA ASN A 169 -12.20 -11.46 -0.56
C ASN A 169 -11.21 -10.57 -1.33
N PHE A 170 -11.08 -10.80 -2.62
CA PHE A 170 -10.17 -10.03 -3.48
C PHE A 170 -10.44 -8.52 -3.42
N GLY A 171 -11.71 -8.10 -3.47
CA GLY A 171 -12.09 -6.69 -3.44
C GLY A 171 -11.62 -5.97 -2.16
N LEU A 172 -11.80 -6.59 -0.99
CA LEU A 172 -11.33 -6.03 0.28
C LEU A 172 -9.80 -5.93 0.35
N LYS A 173 -9.08 -6.95 -0.15
CA LYS A 173 -7.61 -6.94 -0.19
C LYS A 173 -7.10 -5.86 -1.13
N LEU A 174 -7.67 -5.77 -2.33
CA LEU A 174 -7.33 -4.76 -3.33
C LEU A 174 -7.59 -3.35 -2.79
N MET A 175 -8.75 -3.15 -2.19
CA MET A 175 -9.12 -1.89 -1.55
C MET A 175 -8.10 -1.47 -0.48
N LEU A 176 -7.74 -2.39 0.42
CA LEU A 176 -6.75 -2.13 1.46
C LEU A 176 -5.37 -1.75 0.90
N VAL A 177 -4.92 -2.41 -0.17
CA VAL A 177 -3.64 -2.10 -0.82
C VAL A 177 -3.67 -0.75 -1.52
N LEU A 178 -4.76 -0.44 -2.23
CA LEU A 178 -4.94 0.85 -2.91
C LEU A 178 -5.02 2.00 -1.91
N GLU A 179 -5.77 1.84 -0.83
CA GLU A 179 -5.95 2.85 0.23
C GLU A 179 -4.67 3.11 1.06
N GLN A 180 -3.59 2.36 0.82
CA GLN A 180 -2.25 2.66 1.35
C GLN A 180 -1.30 3.17 0.27
N THR A 181 -1.33 2.55 -0.91
CA THR A 181 -0.43 2.88 -2.02
C THR A 181 -0.74 4.25 -2.60
N VAL A 182 -2.02 4.52 -2.88
CA VAL A 182 -2.42 5.72 -3.62
C VAL A 182 -2.28 7.01 -2.77
N PRO A 183 -2.70 7.07 -1.50
CA PRO A 183 -2.40 8.23 -0.65
C PRO A 183 -0.90 8.50 -0.51
N THR A 184 -0.08 7.43 -0.46
CA THR A 184 1.37 7.57 -0.39
C THR A 184 1.93 8.17 -1.67
N SER A 185 1.52 7.68 -2.83
CA SER A 185 1.89 8.24 -4.13
C SER A 185 1.42 9.68 -4.30
N ALA A 186 0.22 10.02 -3.79
CA ALA A 186 -0.31 11.38 -3.79
C ALA A 186 0.59 12.35 -3.02
N LEU A 187 0.95 11.98 -1.78
CA LEU A 187 1.82 12.80 -0.94
C LEU A 187 3.22 12.92 -1.55
N PHE A 188 3.77 11.82 -2.07
CA PHE A 188 5.04 11.84 -2.80
C PHE A 188 4.98 12.79 -4.00
N LEU A 189 3.94 12.68 -4.84
CA LEU A 189 3.76 13.53 -6.01
C LEU A 189 3.69 15.01 -5.61
N THR A 190 2.90 15.36 -4.59
CA THR A 190 2.82 16.71 -4.07
C THR A 190 4.19 17.22 -3.63
N LEU A 191 4.91 16.47 -2.78
CA LEU A 191 6.20 16.91 -2.28
C LEU A 191 7.25 17.01 -3.39
N PHE A 192 7.32 16.02 -4.28
CA PHE A 192 8.30 15.99 -5.37
C PHE A 192 8.03 17.11 -6.38
N TYR A 193 6.77 17.34 -6.76
CA TYR A 193 6.42 18.42 -7.66
C TYR A 193 6.83 19.79 -7.08
N TRP A 194 6.33 20.13 -5.89
CA TRP A 194 6.58 21.46 -5.31
C TRP A 194 8.03 21.69 -4.88
N ALA A 195 8.79 20.62 -4.58
CA ALA A 195 10.18 20.76 -4.16
C ALA A 195 11.20 20.65 -5.31
N ALA A 196 10.89 19.92 -6.39
CA ALA A 196 11.86 19.58 -7.42
C ALA A 196 11.46 19.91 -8.86
N LEU A 197 10.16 20.05 -9.15
CA LEU A 197 9.69 20.30 -10.53
C LEU A 197 9.07 21.69 -10.72
N TYR A 198 8.43 22.24 -9.70
CA TYR A 198 7.78 23.55 -9.78
C TYR A 198 8.81 24.65 -10.03
N ASP A 199 8.60 25.40 -11.10
CA ASP A 199 9.41 26.55 -11.47
C ASP A 199 8.52 27.80 -11.53
N PRO A 200 8.69 28.77 -10.62
CA PRO A 200 7.86 29.97 -10.59
C PRO A 200 8.08 30.89 -11.80
N GLU A 201 9.13 30.69 -12.60
CA GLU A 201 9.37 31.48 -13.82
C GLU A 201 8.55 30.97 -15.01
N THR A 202 8.20 29.68 -15.03
CA THR A 202 7.51 29.02 -16.15
C THR A 202 6.12 28.52 -15.79
N GLU A 203 5.82 28.34 -14.51
CA GLU A 203 4.57 27.76 -14.02
C GLU A 203 3.85 28.68 -13.01
N ASP A 204 2.59 29.01 -13.34
CA ASP A 204 1.70 29.71 -12.43
C ASP A 204 1.07 28.75 -11.41
N VAL A 205 0.85 29.24 -10.18
CA VAL A 205 0.01 28.59 -9.16
C VAL A 205 -1.48 28.74 -9.53
N SER A 206 -1.84 28.17 -10.67
CA SER A 206 -3.21 28.18 -11.18
C SER A 206 -4.08 27.16 -10.45
N GLY A 207 -5.41 27.32 -10.55
CA GLY A 207 -6.35 26.36 -9.99
C GLY A 207 -6.15 24.94 -10.54
N SER A 208 -5.82 24.79 -11.83
CA SER A 208 -5.52 23.49 -12.45
C SER A 208 -4.27 22.85 -11.86
N ASN A 209 -3.20 23.63 -11.70
CA ASN A 209 -1.96 23.16 -11.08
C ASN A 209 -2.19 22.70 -9.63
N LEU A 210 -2.85 23.53 -8.83
CA LEU A 210 -3.20 23.18 -7.45
C LEU A 210 -4.09 21.94 -7.37
N MET A 211 -5.02 21.76 -8.31
CA MET A 211 -5.85 20.56 -8.39
C MET A 211 -5.01 19.30 -8.66
N LYS A 212 -4.14 19.33 -9.68
CA LYS A 212 -3.30 18.18 -10.07
C LYS A 212 -2.26 17.79 -9.02
N HIS A 213 -1.69 18.76 -8.30
CA HIS A 213 -0.53 18.51 -7.44
C HIS A 213 -0.77 18.76 -5.94
N GLY A 214 -1.80 19.52 -5.56
CA GLY A 214 -2.08 19.88 -4.15
C GLY A 214 -3.35 19.25 -3.58
N ILE A 215 -4.50 19.47 -4.23
CA ILE A 215 -5.81 19.09 -3.67
C ILE A 215 -5.95 17.58 -3.52
N ASN A 216 -5.29 16.80 -4.38
CA ASN A 216 -5.29 15.34 -4.32
C ASN A 216 -4.86 14.79 -2.96
N VAL A 217 -3.80 15.33 -2.33
CA VAL A 217 -3.36 14.86 -1.01
C VAL A 217 -4.36 15.25 0.09
N VAL A 218 -5.06 16.38 -0.05
CA VAL A 218 -6.10 16.80 0.89
C VAL A 218 -7.30 15.84 0.83
N VAL A 219 -7.75 15.47 -0.37
CA VAL A 219 -8.83 14.49 -0.54
C VAL A 219 -8.44 13.12 0.03
N MET A 220 -7.19 12.70 -0.17
CA MET A 220 -6.66 11.47 0.43
C MET A 220 -6.59 11.54 1.95
N LEU A 221 -6.20 12.69 2.52
CA LEU A 221 -6.14 12.91 3.96
C LEU A 221 -7.54 12.83 4.60
N CYS A 222 -8.54 13.46 3.97
CA CYS A 222 -9.93 13.35 4.40
C CYS A 222 -10.42 11.90 4.33
N SER A 223 -10.16 11.19 3.22
CA SER A 223 -10.52 9.77 3.06
C SER A 223 -9.89 8.88 4.12
N PHE A 224 -8.62 9.15 4.44
CA PHE A 224 -7.87 8.44 5.44
C PHE A 224 -8.46 8.59 6.85
N PHE A 225 -8.75 9.83 7.29
CA PHE A 225 -9.33 10.08 8.60
C PHE A 225 -10.78 9.62 8.72
N LEU A 226 -11.55 9.67 7.63
CA LEU A 226 -12.91 9.16 7.59
C LEU A 226 -12.97 7.63 7.57
N SER A 227 -11.90 6.92 7.25
CA SER A 227 -11.87 5.46 7.22
C SER A 227 -11.20 4.86 8.46
N ASN A 228 -11.50 3.59 8.76
CA ASN A 228 -10.77 2.80 9.76
C ASN A 228 -9.62 1.99 9.15
N ILE A 229 -9.25 2.25 7.90
CA ILE A 229 -8.27 1.44 7.19
C ILE A 229 -6.92 1.53 7.92
N PRO A 230 -6.34 0.39 8.31
CA PRO A 230 -5.02 0.39 8.94
C PRO A 230 -3.92 0.59 7.89
N PHE A 231 -2.87 1.30 8.28
CA PHE A 231 -1.60 1.27 7.56
C PHE A 231 -0.71 0.17 8.13
N ILE A 232 -0.03 -0.56 7.24
CA ILE A 232 0.70 -1.79 7.58
C ILE A 232 2.04 -1.73 6.91
N SER A 233 3.11 -1.77 7.69
CA SER A 233 4.48 -1.66 7.18
C SER A 233 4.80 -2.65 6.05
N TYR A 234 4.15 -3.82 6.04
CA TYR A 234 4.31 -4.86 5.02
C TYR A 234 3.79 -4.47 3.62
N HIS A 235 2.91 -3.48 3.53
CA HIS A 235 2.33 -3.03 2.26
C HIS A 235 3.18 -1.99 1.53
N ILE A 236 4.26 -1.50 2.13
CA ILE A 236 5.20 -0.56 1.48
C ILE A 236 5.76 -1.11 0.17
N GLN A 237 5.88 -2.44 0.06
CA GLN A 237 6.29 -3.12 -1.18
C GLN A 237 5.36 -2.79 -2.35
N PHE A 238 4.05 -2.71 -2.14
CA PHE A 238 3.11 -2.34 -3.22
C PHE A 238 3.35 -0.91 -3.70
N THR A 239 3.66 0.00 -2.79
CA THR A 239 3.95 1.40 -3.12
C THR A 239 5.25 1.54 -3.92
N VAL A 240 6.32 0.86 -3.50
CA VAL A 240 7.59 0.89 -4.25
C VAL A 240 7.49 0.15 -5.58
N LEU A 241 6.73 -0.95 -5.66
CA LEU A 241 6.44 -1.61 -6.94
C LEU A 241 5.67 -0.70 -7.89
N PHE A 242 4.71 0.08 -7.41
CA PHE A 242 3.97 1.05 -8.23
C PHE A 242 4.89 2.10 -8.85
N LEU A 243 5.78 2.72 -8.05
CA LEU A 243 6.80 3.65 -8.56
C LEU A 243 7.74 2.97 -9.55
N THR A 244 8.19 1.75 -9.23
CA THR A 244 9.12 1.00 -10.10
C THR A 244 8.48 0.69 -11.45
N ALA A 245 7.20 0.29 -11.46
CA ALA A 245 6.46 0.05 -12.69
C ALA A 245 6.38 1.32 -13.55
N TYR A 246 6.15 2.48 -12.93
CA TYR A 246 6.18 3.76 -13.64
C TYR A 246 7.57 4.09 -14.20
N CYS A 247 8.65 3.93 -13.42
CA CYS A 247 10.01 4.19 -13.92
C CYS A 247 10.35 3.30 -15.11
N VAL A 248 10.00 2.01 -15.06
CA VAL A 248 10.20 1.08 -16.18
C VAL A 248 9.42 1.52 -17.41
N PHE A 249 8.15 1.91 -17.23
CA PHE A 249 7.33 2.43 -18.33
C PHE A 249 7.96 3.69 -18.95
N MET A 250 8.42 4.62 -18.12
CA MET A 250 9.04 5.88 -18.55
C MET A 250 10.36 5.63 -19.30
N TRP A 251 11.18 4.67 -18.86
CA TRP A 251 12.38 4.25 -19.61
C TRP A 251 12.04 3.70 -20.98
N ILE A 252 11.08 2.76 -21.06
CA ILE A 252 10.64 2.20 -22.36
C ILE A 252 10.14 3.32 -23.28
N TYR A 253 9.39 4.29 -22.75
CA TYR A 253 8.92 5.44 -23.50
C TYR A 253 10.08 6.31 -23.99
N ALA A 254 11.05 6.62 -23.13
CA ALA A 254 12.22 7.43 -23.49
C ALA A 254 13.07 6.75 -24.57
N GLU A 255 13.34 5.45 -24.46
CA GLU A 255 14.06 4.69 -25.50
C GLU A 255 13.31 4.69 -26.84
N ALA A 256 11.99 4.54 -26.80
CA ALA A 256 11.19 4.42 -28.01
C ALA A 256 11.03 5.76 -28.75
N THR A 257 11.09 6.89 -28.02
CA THR A 257 10.77 8.22 -28.57
C THR A 257 11.94 9.18 -28.61
N GLY A 258 13.01 8.91 -27.84
CA GLY A 258 14.09 9.85 -27.58
C GLY A 258 13.69 11.01 -26.65
N VAL A 259 12.52 10.95 -26.01
CA VAL A 259 11.97 12.03 -25.17
C VAL A 259 11.88 11.61 -23.72
N TRP A 260 12.56 12.35 -22.85
CA TRP A 260 12.47 12.21 -21.39
C TRP A 260 11.38 13.11 -20.82
N THR A 261 10.41 12.51 -20.14
CA THR A 261 9.35 13.25 -19.43
C THR A 261 9.90 14.10 -18.30
N TYR A 262 10.89 13.56 -17.60
CA TYR A 262 11.56 14.22 -16.49
C TYR A 262 13.05 14.23 -16.79
N SER A 263 13.57 15.38 -17.20
CA SER A 263 15.01 15.55 -17.49
C SER A 263 15.89 15.19 -16.30
N VAL A 264 15.43 15.41 -15.07
CA VAL A 264 16.14 15.01 -13.83
C VAL A 264 16.32 13.49 -13.69
N LEU A 265 15.54 12.68 -14.41
CA LEU A 265 15.64 11.23 -14.45
C LEU A 265 16.31 10.71 -15.73
N ASP A 266 16.71 11.59 -16.65
CA ASP A 266 17.45 11.20 -17.84
C ASP A 266 18.80 10.59 -17.42
N TYR A 267 18.96 9.28 -17.62
CA TYR A 267 20.16 8.60 -17.17
C TYR A 267 21.43 9.05 -17.93
N SER A 268 21.29 9.79 -19.04
CA SER A 268 22.43 10.41 -19.72
C SER A 268 23.04 11.56 -18.91
N GLU A 269 22.24 12.15 -18.01
CA GLU A 269 22.69 13.19 -17.09
C GLU A 269 23.37 12.58 -15.86
N SER A 270 24.54 13.10 -15.49
CA SER A 270 25.32 12.60 -14.35
C SER A 270 24.59 12.72 -13.00
N THR A 271 23.68 13.69 -12.87
CA THR A 271 22.89 13.93 -11.66
C THR A 271 21.72 12.97 -11.50
N SER A 272 21.29 12.27 -12.55
CA SER A 272 20.12 11.40 -12.53
C SER A 272 20.25 10.23 -11.55
N LEU A 273 21.45 9.68 -11.38
CA LEU A 273 21.73 8.60 -10.43
C LEU A 273 21.36 8.98 -9.00
N LEU A 274 21.56 10.25 -8.63
CA LEU A 274 21.14 10.76 -7.32
C LEU A 274 19.61 10.69 -7.20
N TYR A 275 18.86 11.08 -8.23
CA TYR A 275 17.40 11.01 -8.21
C TYR A 275 16.87 9.57 -8.15
N TYR A 276 17.52 8.60 -8.81
CA TYR A 276 17.14 7.19 -8.69
C TYR A 276 17.32 6.62 -7.28
N VAL A 277 18.17 7.24 -6.45
CA VAL A 277 18.31 6.91 -5.02
C VAL A 277 17.32 7.70 -4.17
N LEU A 278 17.22 9.02 -4.39
CA LEU A 278 16.41 9.91 -3.55
C LEU A 278 14.90 9.68 -3.73
N VAL A 279 14.43 9.40 -4.94
CA VAL A 279 12.99 9.25 -5.23
C VAL A 279 12.37 8.07 -4.47
N PRO A 280 12.93 6.84 -4.49
CA PRO A 280 12.41 5.75 -3.67
C PRO A 280 12.51 6.02 -2.16
N ILE A 281 13.58 6.70 -1.69
CA ILE A 281 13.72 7.08 -0.29
C ILE A 281 12.60 8.04 0.13
N LEU A 282 12.34 9.08 -0.68
CA LEU A 282 11.26 10.03 -0.43
C LEU A 282 9.90 9.32 -0.39
N LEU A 283 9.64 8.39 -1.30
CA LEU A 283 8.41 7.60 -1.30
C LEU A 283 8.25 6.75 -0.03
N VAL A 284 9.33 6.12 0.43
CA VAL A 284 9.37 5.38 1.70
C VAL A 284 9.08 6.30 2.89
N ILE A 285 9.65 7.50 2.92
CA ILE A 285 9.36 8.51 3.94
C ILE A 285 7.87 8.89 3.92
N CYS A 286 7.30 9.16 2.75
CA CYS A 286 5.86 9.43 2.60
C CYS A 286 4.99 8.30 3.15
N PHE A 287 5.37 7.03 2.89
CA PHE A 287 4.67 5.87 3.43
C PHE A 287 4.65 5.90 4.97
N TYR A 288 5.81 6.15 5.58
CA TYR A 288 5.93 6.20 7.03
C TYR A 288 5.23 7.41 7.65
N ILE A 289 5.11 8.54 6.94
CA ILE A 289 4.27 9.67 7.38
C ILE A 289 2.82 9.20 7.54
N TRP A 290 2.24 8.56 6.52
CA TRP A 290 0.88 8.01 6.62
C TRP A 290 0.73 6.96 7.71
N PHE A 291 1.74 6.10 7.84
CA PHE A 291 1.79 5.11 8.91
C PHE A 291 1.71 5.76 10.30
N LEU A 292 2.51 6.80 10.55
CA LEU A 292 2.51 7.56 11.81
C LEU A 292 1.19 8.32 12.02
N LEU A 293 0.62 8.90 10.96
CA LEU A 293 -0.70 9.52 11.01
C LEU A 293 -1.79 8.52 11.41
N GLY A 294 -1.68 7.26 10.98
CA GLY A 294 -2.62 6.21 11.36
C GLY A 294 -2.48 5.80 12.82
N MET A 295 -1.24 5.68 13.30
CA MET A 295 -1.01 5.48 14.74
C MET A 295 -1.62 6.62 15.56
N LEU A 296 -1.42 7.86 15.13
CA LEU A 296 -2.01 9.04 15.79
C LEU A 296 -3.54 8.99 15.76
N ARG A 297 -4.15 8.75 14.59
CA ARG A 297 -5.61 8.60 14.43
C ARG A 297 -6.16 7.55 15.37
N ASP A 298 -5.51 6.41 15.47
CA ASP A 298 -5.99 5.27 16.26
C ASP A 298 -5.84 5.55 17.77
N VAL A 299 -4.76 6.23 18.20
CA VAL A 299 -4.60 6.71 19.59
C VAL A 299 -5.66 7.76 19.95
N VAL A 300 -5.92 8.73 19.08
CA VAL A 300 -6.95 9.76 19.30
C VAL A 300 -8.32 9.13 19.37
N SER A 301 -8.65 8.23 18.45
CA SER A 301 -9.92 7.49 18.43
C SER A 301 -10.13 6.67 19.72
N TYR A 302 -9.07 6.02 20.20
CA TYR A 302 -9.12 5.26 21.45
C TYR A 302 -9.41 6.16 22.67
N LYS A 303 -8.76 7.33 22.75
CA LYS A 303 -8.93 8.27 23.86
C LYS A 303 -10.28 8.99 23.84
N CYS A 304 -10.73 9.44 22.67
CA CYS A 304 -11.94 10.24 22.53
C CYS A 304 -13.22 9.41 22.61
N CYS A 305 -13.21 8.19 22.07
CA CYS A 305 -14.42 7.39 21.92
C CYS A 305 -14.63 6.35 23.04
N LYS A 306 -14.18 6.63 24.29
CA LYS A 306 -14.29 5.77 25.51
C LYS A 306 -15.13 4.52 25.26
N ARG A 307 -14.47 3.43 24.89
CA ARG A 307 -15.05 2.36 24.07
C ARG A 307 -15.87 1.36 24.91
N ASP A 308 -16.84 1.83 25.68
CA ASP A 308 -17.80 0.98 26.41
C ASP A 308 -18.80 0.29 25.45
N ALA A 309 -18.94 0.77 24.21
CA ALA A 309 -19.89 0.24 23.24
C ALA A 309 -19.34 -0.78 22.23
N PHE A 310 -18.02 -0.99 22.13
CA PHE A 310 -17.44 -1.89 21.11
C PHE A 310 -16.98 -3.24 21.67
N VAL A 311 -16.99 -3.42 23.00
CA VAL A 311 -16.52 -4.64 23.66
C VAL A 311 -17.56 -5.78 23.62
N ARG A 312 -18.74 -5.58 23.03
CA ARG A 312 -19.70 -6.67 22.81
C ARG A 312 -20.17 -6.73 21.36
N MET A 313 -19.28 -7.08 20.44
CA MET A 313 -19.76 -7.88 19.32
C MET A 313 -19.59 -9.36 19.70
N PRO A 314 -20.68 -10.15 19.76
CA PRO A 314 -20.70 -11.51 20.32
C PRO A 314 -20.06 -12.57 19.40
N PHE A 315 -19.04 -12.18 18.63
CA PHE A 315 -18.43 -13.06 17.63
C PHE A 315 -17.39 -14.04 18.20
N HIS A 316 -16.97 -13.88 19.46
CA HIS A 316 -15.79 -14.60 19.96
C HIS A 316 -16.07 -15.70 20.99
N ASP A 317 -17.25 -15.76 21.61
CA ASP A 317 -17.52 -16.77 22.63
C ASP A 317 -17.86 -18.13 22.00
N SER A 318 -18.47 -18.17 20.82
CA SER A 318 -18.95 -19.43 20.22
C SER A 318 -17.85 -20.24 19.51
N ALA A 319 -16.94 -19.59 18.77
CA ALA A 319 -15.94 -20.29 17.96
C ALA A 319 -14.73 -20.77 18.79
N VAL A 320 -14.34 -20.01 19.81
CA VAL A 320 -13.24 -20.40 20.72
C VAL A 320 -13.70 -21.46 21.73
N ALA A 321 -14.96 -21.39 22.20
CA ALA A 321 -15.52 -22.45 23.04
C ALA A 321 -15.61 -23.81 22.33
N GLY A 322 -15.86 -23.83 21.01
CA GLY A 322 -15.87 -25.07 20.22
C GLY A 322 -14.48 -25.68 19.99
N ALA A 323 -13.44 -24.86 19.86
CA ALA A 323 -12.06 -25.34 19.69
C ALA A 323 -11.46 -25.89 20.99
N ILE A 324 -11.86 -25.34 22.15
CA ILE A 324 -11.40 -25.82 23.46
C ILE A 324 -12.14 -27.09 23.90
N THR A 325 -13.43 -27.23 23.58
CA THR A 325 -14.19 -28.45 23.90
C THR A 325 -13.81 -29.64 23.01
N SER A 326 -13.45 -29.43 21.74
CA SER A 326 -12.99 -30.51 20.85
C SER A 326 -11.58 -31.02 21.17
N SER A 327 -10.69 -30.20 21.73
CA SER A 327 -9.38 -30.66 22.19
C SER A 327 -9.43 -31.48 23.48
N SER A 328 -10.49 -31.35 24.28
CA SER A 328 -10.65 -32.12 25.53
C SER A 328 -11.31 -33.50 25.31
N ALA A 329 -11.95 -33.73 24.16
CA ALA A 329 -12.68 -34.98 23.89
C ALA A 329 -11.81 -36.08 23.23
N ALA A 330 -10.57 -35.79 22.85
CA ALA A 330 -9.70 -36.73 22.12
C ALA A 330 -8.66 -37.46 23.00
N HIS A 331 -8.80 -37.45 24.33
CA HIS A 331 -7.84 -38.10 25.24
C HIS A 331 -8.44 -39.09 26.25
N THR A 332 -9.53 -39.77 25.87
CA THR A 332 -9.95 -41.02 26.53
C THR A 332 -9.64 -42.18 25.61
N GLY A 333 -8.43 -42.72 25.74
CA GLY A 333 -8.06 -43.99 25.11
C GLY A 333 -8.86 -45.15 25.73
N PRO A 334 -9.04 -46.27 25.00
CA PRO A 334 -9.67 -47.46 25.54
C PRO A 334 -8.77 -48.06 26.63
N GLN A 335 -9.33 -48.21 27.83
CA GLN A 335 -8.71 -48.91 28.93
C GLN A 335 -8.98 -50.41 28.71
N ASP A 336 -7.95 -51.14 28.30
CA ASP A 336 -7.99 -52.59 28.10
C ASP A 336 -8.28 -53.28 29.45
N ASP A 337 -9.49 -53.80 29.58
CA ASP A 337 -9.94 -54.58 30.74
C ASP A 337 -9.53 -56.06 30.51
N LYS A 338 -8.40 -56.44 31.08
CA LYS A 338 -7.89 -57.82 31.16
C LYS A 338 -7.93 -58.26 32.61
N THR A 339 -8.89 -59.11 32.99
CA THR A 339 -8.71 -60.18 34.01
C THR A 339 -9.95 -61.07 34.05
N THR A 340 -9.87 -62.27 33.45
CA THR A 340 -9.73 -63.60 34.10
C THR A 340 -11.04 -64.21 34.58
N THR A 341 -11.62 -65.03 33.70
CA THR A 341 -12.45 -66.19 34.04
C THR A 341 -11.53 -67.36 34.41
N ASP A 342 -11.52 -67.76 35.67
CA ASP A 342 -11.07 -69.10 36.08
C ASP A 342 -12.30 -69.95 36.41
N GLU A 343 -12.61 -70.86 35.50
CA GLU A 343 -13.31 -72.12 35.76
C GLU A 343 -12.31 -73.07 36.45
N GLU A 344 -12.63 -73.60 37.62
CA GLU A 344 -12.22 -74.97 37.94
C GLU A 344 -13.18 -75.62 38.95
N ALA A 345 -13.45 -76.89 38.68
CA ALA A 345 -14.50 -77.72 39.21
C ALA A 345 -14.18 -78.33 40.58
N GLN A 346 -15.23 -78.55 41.39
CA GLN A 346 -15.57 -79.85 42.01
C GLN A 346 -16.91 -79.80 42.74
#